data_AF-A0A6N2UY99-F1
#
_entry.id   AF-A0A6N2UY99-F1
#
_cell.length_a   1.000
_cell.length_b   1.000
_cell.length_c   1.000
_cell.angle_alpha   90.00
_cell.angle_beta   90.00
_cell.angle_gamma   90.00
#
_symmetry.space_group_name_H-M   'P 1'
#
loop_
_entity.id
_entity.type
_entity.pdbx_description
1 polymer ?
#
loop_
_entity_poly.entity_id
_entity_poly.type
_entity_poly.pdbx_seq_one_letter_code
_entity_poly.pdbx_strand_id
1 'polypeptide(L)'
;MIDAAHDGFDIARLIDRDAEFVFNDDSDYQNKKKRLSYSPYTDSYIRHYLPDPEIWNLWEIFDLSSLFKAYEIYLGSIHQKDRLTKFFGSIRRLRNAAAHNTCLLIGTPRRTAPPTEQLYSCLRTLFKNQIPQPVGSVTQKSQLAYDFASLLVAFLLASQSGDSQQHAAEAATQLSKRIRRNIKFYVPKTYCPELTALLVTISHLCDGFANYLQESSRPKSGTLYYVPRKE
;
A
#
# COMPACT_ATOMS: atom_id res chain seq x y z
N MET A 1 -20.77 -0.10 17.14
CA MET A 1 -21.76 -0.72 16.24
C MET A 1 -21.45 -0.21 14.85
N ILE A 2 -21.09 -1.12 13.95
CA ILE A 2 -20.92 -0.83 12.53
C ILE A 2 -22.34 -0.64 12.01
N ASP A 3 -22.67 0.56 11.57
CA ASP A 3 -24.02 0.88 11.10
C ASP A 3 -24.27 0.13 9.80
N ALA A 4 -25.18 -0.85 9.84
CA ALA A 4 -25.63 -1.64 8.70
C ALA A 4 -26.52 -0.82 7.73
N ALA A 5 -26.60 0.50 7.90
CA ALA A 5 -27.48 1.40 7.16
C ALA A 5 -26.97 1.80 5.77
N HIS A 6 -25.74 1.46 5.37
CA HIS A 6 -25.29 1.67 4.00
C HIS A 6 -25.45 0.38 3.21
N ASP A 7 -26.50 0.33 2.40
CA ASP A 7 -26.68 -0.72 1.41
C ASP A 7 -25.46 -0.76 0.47
N GLY A 8 -24.98 -1.96 0.13
CA GLY A 8 -23.81 -2.15 -0.73
C GLY A 8 -23.97 -1.47 -2.09
N PHE A 9 -25.22 -1.38 -2.57
CA PHE A 9 -25.61 -0.64 -3.77
C PHE A 9 -25.45 0.87 -3.63
N ASP A 10 -25.81 1.45 -2.48
CA ASP A 10 -25.71 2.90 -2.27
C ASP A 10 -24.25 3.36 -2.22
N ILE A 11 -23.38 2.55 -1.60
CA ILE A 11 -21.93 2.80 -1.62
C ILE A 11 -21.38 2.68 -3.05
N ALA A 12 -21.83 1.69 -3.82
CA ALA A 12 -21.41 1.54 -5.22
C ALA A 12 -21.81 2.76 -6.05
N ARG A 13 -23.06 3.23 -5.95
CA ARG A 13 -23.56 4.44 -6.64
C ARG A 13 -22.85 5.71 -6.19
N LEU A 14 -22.48 5.80 -4.91
CA LEU A 14 -21.69 6.91 -4.38
C LEU A 14 -20.29 6.98 -5.04
N ILE A 15 -19.65 5.82 -5.22
CA ILE A 15 -18.28 5.69 -5.73
C ILE A 15 -18.23 5.76 -7.26
N ASP A 16 -19.21 5.17 -7.94
CA ASP A 16 -19.31 5.10 -9.40
C ASP A 16 -20.43 5.99 -9.96
N ARG A 17 -20.39 7.28 -9.63
CA ARG A 17 -21.43 8.25 -10.02
C ARG A 17 -21.64 8.38 -11.52
N ASP A 18 -20.58 8.19 -12.29
CA ASP A 18 -20.58 8.30 -13.75
C ASP A 18 -20.88 6.95 -14.43
N ALA A 19 -21.22 5.91 -13.65
CA ALA A 19 -21.49 4.56 -14.11
C ALA A 19 -20.35 4.00 -14.99
N GLU A 20 -19.08 4.25 -14.60
CA GLU A 20 -17.89 3.75 -15.31
C GLU A 20 -17.73 2.22 -15.21
N PHE A 21 -18.33 1.60 -14.20
CA PHE A 21 -18.26 0.17 -13.90
C PHE A 21 -19.61 -0.55 -14.06
N VAL A 22 -20.62 0.13 -14.60
CA VAL A 22 -21.91 -0.47 -14.96
C VAL A 22 -21.86 -0.99 -16.40
N PHE A 23 -22.29 -2.24 -16.63
CA PHE A 23 -22.24 -2.90 -17.94
C PHE A 23 -23.59 -3.55 -18.25
N ASN A 24 -24.34 -2.98 -19.20
CA ASN A 24 -25.74 -3.39 -19.44
C ASN A 24 -25.93 -4.22 -20.71
N ASP A 25 -25.09 -4.06 -21.75
CA ASP A 25 -25.28 -4.73 -23.04
C ASP A 25 -24.00 -5.35 -23.63
N ASP A 26 -24.17 -6.31 -24.55
CA ASP A 26 -23.09 -6.93 -25.35
C ASP A 26 -22.19 -5.91 -26.08
N SER A 27 -22.72 -4.71 -26.38
CA SER A 27 -21.97 -3.60 -26.97
C SER A 27 -21.04 -2.87 -26.00
N ASP A 28 -21.33 -2.87 -24.69
CA ASP A 28 -20.47 -2.24 -23.66
C ASP A 28 -19.20 -3.05 -23.40
N TYR A 29 -19.29 -4.37 -23.55
CA TYR A 29 -18.13 -5.27 -23.44
C TYR A 29 -17.06 -4.96 -24.51
N GLN A 30 -17.48 -4.39 -25.65
CA GLN A 30 -16.58 -4.14 -26.78
C GLN A 30 -16.01 -2.71 -26.89
N ASN A 31 -16.59 -1.64 -26.29
CA ASN A 31 -15.93 -0.32 -26.19
C ASN A 31 -16.73 0.70 -25.36
N LYS A 32 -16.12 1.40 -24.38
CA LYS A 32 -15.51 2.74 -24.67
C LYS A 32 -14.17 3.04 -23.97
N LYS A 33 -13.73 2.23 -22.99
CA LYS A 33 -12.45 2.44 -22.28
C LYS A 33 -11.54 1.20 -22.18
N LYS A 34 -11.95 0.04 -22.73
CA LYS A 34 -11.21 -1.25 -22.66
C LYS A 34 -10.75 -1.66 -21.25
N ARG A 35 -11.35 -1.13 -20.17
CA ARG A 35 -10.88 -1.36 -18.79
C ARG A 35 -10.91 -2.83 -18.40
N LEU A 36 -11.93 -3.57 -18.83
CA LEU A 36 -12.08 -4.98 -18.55
C LEU A 36 -11.71 -5.90 -19.73
N SER A 37 -11.21 -5.36 -20.85
CA SER A 37 -10.88 -6.20 -22.01
C SER A 37 -9.71 -7.17 -21.76
N TYR A 38 -8.92 -6.92 -20.71
CA TYR A 38 -7.85 -7.79 -20.22
C TYR A 38 -8.13 -8.30 -18.81
N SER A 39 -9.37 -8.18 -18.36
CA SER A 39 -9.79 -8.58 -17.03
C SER A 39 -9.67 -10.10 -16.86
N PRO A 40 -9.19 -10.61 -15.71
CA PRO A 40 -9.23 -12.03 -15.41
C PRO A 40 -10.64 -12.54 -15.08
N TYR A 41 -11.63 -11.64 -14.97
CA TYR A 41 -13.01 -11.99 -14.65
C TYR A 41 -13.74 -12.60 -15.85
N THR A 42 -14.67 -13.50 -15.55
CA THR A 42 -15.47 -14.17 -16.58
C THR A 42 -16.60 -13.26 -17.08
N ASP A 43 -16.96 -13.43 -18.35
CA ASP A 43 -18.12 -12.78 -18.97
C ASP A 43 -19.41 -13.03 -18.15
N SER A 44 -19.57 -14.22 -17.56
CA SER A 44 -20.69 -14.54 -16.67
C SER A 44 -20.74 -13.69 -15.40
N TYR A 45 -19.60 -13.35 -14.79
CA TYR A 45 -19.57 -12.50 -13.61
C TYR A 45 -20.01 -11.07 -13.96
N ILE A 46 -19.44 -10.55 -15.06
CA ILE A 46 -19.71 -9.20 -15.54
C ILE A 46 -21.20 -9.02 -15.86
N ARG A 47 -21.80 -9.95 -16.63
CA ARG A 47 -23.21 -9.89 -17.00
C ARG A 47 -24.17 -10.00 -15.82
N HIS A 48 -23.81 -10.76 -14.80
CA HIS A 48 -24.71 -11.02 -13.68
C HIS A 48 -24.68 -9.91 -12.64
N TYR A 49 -23.49 -9.37 -12.35
CA TYR A 49 -23.31 -8.48 -11.20
C TYR A 49 -23.05 -7.02 -11.56
N LEU A 50 -22.60 -6.71 -12.77
CA LEU A 50 -22.25 -5.33 -13.13
C LEU A 50 -23.38 -4.50 -13.80
N PRO A 51 -24.59 -5.00 -14.09
CA PRO A 51 -25.72 -4.12 -14.44
C PRO A 51 -26.19 -3.21 -13.28
N ASP A 52 -26.13 -3.69 -12.04
CA ASP A 52 -26.40 -2.93 -10.81
C ASP A 52 -25.45 -3.47 -9.73
N PRO A 53 -24.20 -3.01 -9.66
CA PRO A 53 -23.19 -3.61 -8.81
C PRO A 53 -23.32 -3.16 -7.35
N GLU A 54 -23.11 -4.09 -6.42
CA GLU A 54 -22.82 -3.78 -5.02
C GLU A 54 -21.32 -3.48 -4.86
N ILE A 55 -20.93 -2.83 -3.76
CA ILE A 55 -19.54 -2.43 -3.55
C ILE A 55 -18.55 -3.61 -3.55
N TRP A 56 -18.95 -4.79 -3.09
CA TRP A 56 -18.09 -5.97 -3.21
C TRP A 56 -17.89 -6.42 -4.65
N ASN A 57 -18.90 -6.25 -5.52
CA ASN A 57 -18.73 -6.56 -6.93
C ASN A 57 -17.69 -5.66 -7.59
N LEU A 58 -17.73 -4.37 -7.24
CA LEU A 58 -16.77 -3.38 -7.69
C LEU A 58 -15.37 -3.62 -7.11
N TRP A 59 -15.27 -4.03 -5.84
CA TRP A 59 -13.99 -4.31 -5.19
C TRP A 59 -13.22 -5.40 -5.93
N GLU A 60 -13.89 -6.46 -6.36
CA GLU A 60 -13.25 -7.51 -7.16
C GLU A 60 -12.61 -6.93 -8.44
N ILE A 61 -13.30 -6.06 -9.16
CA ILE A 61 -12.83 -5.56 -10.46
C ILE A 61 -11.93 -4.32 -10.40
N PHE A 62 -11.84 -3.66 -9.24
CA PHE A 62 -11.03 -2.46 -9.10
C PHE A 62 -9.55 -2.75 -9.32
N ASP A 63 -8.94 -1.97 -10.22
CA ASP A 63 -7.50 -1.79 -10.16
C ASP A 63 -7.12 -1.02 -8.88
N LEU A 64 -5.84 -1.06 -8.51
CA LEU A 64 -5.38 -0.42 -7.27
C LEU A 64 -5.68 1.09 -7.22
N SER A 65 -5.70 1.77 -8.37
CA SER A 65 -5.98 3.21 -8.42
C SER A 65 -7.47 3.50 -8.17
N SER A 66 -8.33 2.67 -8.75
CA SER A 66 -9.78 2.72 -8.58
C SER A 66 -10.16 2.41 -7.14
N LEU A 67 -9.52 1.39 -6.53
CA LEU A 67 -9.71 1.06 -5.12
C LEU A 67 -9.33 2.22 -4.20
N PHE A 68 -8.20 2.88 -4.44
CA PHE A 68 -7.78 4.06 -3.65
C PHE A 68 -8.77 5.22 -3.79
N LYS A 69 -9.21 5.52 -5.02
CA LYS A 69 -10.20 6.58 -5.26
C LYS A 69 -11.53 6.27 -4.60
N ALA A 70 -12.00 5.03 -4.72
CA ALA A 70 -13.21 4.54 -4.07
C ALA A 70 -13.16 4.72 -2.55
N TYR A 71 -12.04 4.35 -1.94
CA TYR A 71 -11.83 4.52 -0.50
C TYR A 71 -11.83 5.99 -0.07
N GLU A 72 -11.17 6.88 -0.82
CA GLU A 72 -11.16 8.32 -0.55
C GLU A 72 -12.55 8.95 -0.67
N ILE A 73 -13.34 8.56 -1.68
CA ILE A 73 -14.73 9.02 -1.85
C ILE A 73 -15.59 8.57 -0.66
N TYR A 74 -15.47 7.30 -0.26
CA TYR A 74 -16.20 6.76 0.88
C TYR A 74 -15.84 7.48 2.19
N LEU A 75 -14.55 7.70 2.45
CA LEU A 75 -14.14 8.47 3.63
C LEU A 75 -14.72 9.90 3.61
N GLY A 76 -14.74 10.54 2.44
CA GLY A 76 -15.32 11.85 2.25
C GLY A 76 -16.83 11.90 2.53
N SER A 77 -17.59 10.88 2.14
CA SER A 77 -19.05 10.86 2.37
C SER A 77 -19.43 10.74 3.83
N ILE A 78 -18.59 10.11 4.65
CA ILE A 78 -18.79 9.99 6.10
C ILE A 78 -18.05 11.09 6.89
N HIS A 79 -17.51 12.10 6.21
CA HIS A 79 -16.72 13.20 6.80
C HIS A 79 -15.57 12.71 7.70
N GLN A 80 -14.85 11.68 7.23
CA GLN A 80 -13.71 11.12 7.94
C GLN A 80 -12.41 11.26 7.16
N LYS A 81 -11.32 11.32 7.91
CA LYS A 81 -9.95 11.23 7.38
C LYS A 81 -9.18 10.18 8.15
N ASP A 82 -8.18 9.61 7.48
CA ASP A 82 -7.29 8.64 8.09
C ASP A 82 -5.82 8.94 7.79
N ARG A 83 -4.94 8.05 8.27
CA ARG A 83 -3.51 8.12 8.01
C ARG A 83 -3.08 7.30 6.79
N LEU A 84 -3.89 6.33 6.37
CA LEU A 84 -3.54 5.36 5.34
C LEU A 84 -3.51 6.02 3.95
N THR A 85 -4.49 6.87 3.65
CA THR A 85 -4.61 7.63 2.38
C THR A 85 -3.33 8.38 2.02
N LYS A 86 -2.59 8.90 3.02
CA LYS A 86 -1.30 9.58 2.82
C LYS A 86 -0.22 8.71 2.15
N PHE A 87 -0.37 7.39 2.16
CA PHE A 87 0.61 6.45 1.62
C PHE A 87 0.22 5.86 0.26
N PHE A 88 -0.99 6.11 -0.24
CA PHE A 88 -1.50 5.54 -1.50
C PHE A 88 -0.59 5.81 -2.70
N GLY A 89 -0.09 7.04 -2.84
CA GLY A 89 0.85 7.39 -3.91
C GLY A 89 2.14 6.56 -3.89
N SER A 90 2.67 6.27 -2.69
CA SER A 90 3.86 5.43 -2.51
C SER A 90 3.61 3.97 -2.84
N ILE A 91 2.50 3.42 -2.38
CA ILE A 91 2.11 2.03 -2.65
C ILE A 91 1.92 1.83 -4.16
N ARG A 92 1.23 2.75 -4.83
CA ARG A 92 1.01 2.69 -6.29
C ARG A 92 2.33 2.70 -7.06
N ARG A 93 3.27 3.58 -6.70
CA ARG A 93 4.60 3.63 -7.34
C ARG A 93 5.36 2.33 -7.15
N LEU A 94 5.40 1.81 -5.93
CA LEU A 94 6.14 0.58 -5.61
C LEU A 94 5.54 -0.64 -6.33
N ARG A 95 4.21 -0.78 -6.33
CA ARG A 95 3.50 -1.85 -7.05
C ARG A 95 3.77 -1.79 -8.55
N ASN A 96 3.72 -0.60 -9.16
CA ASN A 96 3.98 -0.45 -10.59
C ASN A 96 5.45 -0.76 -10.93
N ALA A 97 6.39 -0.30 -10.12
CA ALA A 97 7.82 -0.61 -10.31
C ALA A 97 8.09 -2.13 -10.18
N ALA A 98 7.42 -2.81 -9.25
CA ALA A 98 7.51 -4.26 -9.12
C ALA A 98 6.89 -5.00 -10.32
N ALA A 99 5.72 -4.55 -10.80
CA ALA A 99 5.00 -5.19 -11.90
C ALA A 99 5.76 -5.13 -13.24
N HIS A 100 6.54 -4.07 -13.47
CA HIS A 100 7.28 -3.90 -14.73
C HIS A 100 8.70 -4.45 -14.68
N ASN A 101 9.19 -4.99 -13.55
CA ASN A 101 10.59 -5.42 -13.32
C ASN A 101 11.67 -4.35 -13.60
N THR A 102 11.27 -3.14 -13.94
CA THR A 102 12.14 -2.04 -14.33
C THR A 102 12.21 -1.03 -13.17
N CYS A 103 13.43 -0.61 -12.84
CA CYS A 103 13.72 0.64 -12.11
C CYS A 103 13.70 0.66 -10.57
N LEU A 104 13.30 -0.40 -9.83
CA LEU A 104 13.31 -0.32 -8.35
C LEU A 104 14.69 0.08 -7.79
N LEU A 105 15.77 -0.45 -8.37
CA LEU A 105 17.15 -0.18 -7.95
C LEU A 105 17.81 0.99 -8.70
N ILE A 106 17.17 1.56 -9.71
CA ILE A 106 17.69 2.77 -10.36
C ILE A 106 17.38 3.93 -9.41
N GLY A 107 18.42 4.40 -8.72
CA GLY A 107 18.34 5.45 -7.72
C GLY A 107 17.67 6.70 -8.28
N THR A 108 16.36 6.83 -8.07
CA THR A 108 15.63 8.05 -8.37
C THR A 108 15.72 8.94 -7.13
N PRO A 109 16.45 10.08 -7.20
CA PRO A 109 16.50 11.02 -6.09
C PRO A 109 15.09 11.54 -5.82
N ARG A 110 14.75 11.69 -4.53
CA ARG A 110 13.46 12.20 -4.07
C ARG A 110 13.38 13.72 -4.33
N ARG A 111 13.15 14.11 -5.59
CA ARG A 111 13.21 15.52 -6.06
C ARG A 111 11.99 16.38 -5.70
N THR A 112 10.83 15.79 -5.46
CA THR A 112 9.55 16.54 -5.40
C THR A 112 8.60 16.11 -4.28
N ALA A 113 9.01 15.24 -3.36
CA ALA A 113 8.08 14.65 -2.41
C ALA A 113 7.99 15.46 -1.09
N PRO A 114 6.78 15.84 -0.64
CA PRO A 114 6.58 16.66 0.55
C PRO A 114 7.10 16.00 1.85
N PRO A 115 7.33 16.79 2.91
CA PRO A 115 7.91 16.34 4.17
C PRO A 115 7.20 15.14 4.78
N THR A 116 8.03 14.36 5.44
CA THR A 116 7.84 12.98 5.88
C THR A 116 7.30 12.88 7.31
N GLU A 117 6.66 13.91 7.87
CA GLU A 117 6.29 13.95 9.29
C GLU A 117 5.45 12.74 9.71
N GLN A 118 4.47 12.38 8.88
CA GLN A 118 3.65 11.19 9.14
C GLN A 118 4.50 9.92 9.12
N LEU A 119 5.31 9.71 8.08
CA LEU A 119 6.16 8.53 7.97
C LEU A 119 7.17 8.47 9.12
N TYR A 120 7.81 9.58 9.47
CA TYR A 120 8.78 9.66 10.56
C TYR A 120 8.15 9.39 11.91
N SER A 121 6.93 9.90 12.17
CA SER A 121 6.17 9.55 13.37
C SER A 121 5.89 8.05 13.43
N CYS A 122 5.52 7.44 12.31
CA CYS A 122 5.35 5.99 12.19
C CYS A 122 6.66 5.23 12.41
N LEU A 123 7.78 5.67 11.83
CA LEU A 123 9.10 5.04 12.02
C LEU A 123 9.62 5.18 13.46
N ARG A 124 9.37 6.32 14.12
CA ARG A 124 9.67 6.47 15.55
C ARG A 124 8.88 5.47 16.39
N THR A 125 7.61 5.25 16.05
CA THR A 125 6.80 4.24 16.73
C THR A 125 7.34 2.83 16.44
N LEU A 126 7.64 2.54 15.17
CA LEU A 126 8.16 1.25 14.70
C LEU A 126 9.47 0.86 15.41
N PHE A 127 10.35 1.84 15.61
CA PHE A 127 11.69 1.64 16.19
C PHE A 127 11.80 2.15 17.64
N LYS A 128 10.69 2.35 18.36
CA LYS A 128 10.70 2.80 19.78
C LYS A 128 11.61 4.02 20.03
N ASN A 129 11.48 5.03 19.16
CA ASN A 129 12.26 6.27 19.09
C ASN A 129 13.77 6.12 18.77
N GLN A 130 14.25 4.91 18.45
CA GLN A 130 15.64 4.62 18.10
C GLN A 130 15.75 4.17 16.64
N ILE A 131 15.57 5.10 15.69
CA ILE A 131 15.67 4.79 14.25
C ILE A 131 17.12 4.42 13.91
N PRO A 132 17.40 3.19 13.42
CA PRO A 132 18.75 2.77 13.08
C PRO A 132 19.35 3.58 11.93
N GLN A 133 20.65 3.84 11.97
CA GLN A 133 21.36 4.36 10.79
C GLN A 133 21.53 3.23 9.74
N PRO A 134 21.36 3.50 8.44
CA PRO A 134 21.12 4.80 7.82
C PRO A 134 19.63 5.08 7.48
N VAL A 135 18.67 4.41 8.13
CA VAL A 135 17.25 4.42 7.74
C VAL A 135 16.68 5.83 7.60
N GLY A 136 16.89 6.70 8.59
CA GLY A 136 16.39 8.07 8.53
C GLY A 136 16.96 8.85 7.35
N SER A 137 18.29 8.87 7.21
CA SER A 137 18.95 9.66 6.16
C SER A 137 18.64 9.14 4.74
N VAL A 138 18.55 7.82 4.56
CA VAL A 138 18.27 7.22 3.25
C VAL A 138 16.80 7.37 2.86
N THR A 139 15.85 7.23 3.79
CA THR A 139 14.41 7.44 3.50
C THR A 139 14.09 8.89 3.11
N GLN A 140 14.93 9.86 3.50
CA GLN A 140 14.80 11.25 3.03
C GLN A 140 15.31 11.45 1.60
N LYS A 141 16.33 10.69 1.18
CA LYS A 141 17.04 10.90 -0.10
C LYS A 141 16.56 9.98 -1.22
N SER A 142 16.21 8.73 -0.88
CA SER A 142 15.85 7.68 -1.84
C SER A 142 14.33 7.52 -1.92
N GLN A 143 13.79 7.65 -3.14
CA GLN A 143 12.38 7.40 -3.40
C GLN A 143 11.98 5.94 -3.09
N LEU A 144 12.84 4.98 -3.42
CA LEU A 144 12.60 3.57 -3.13
C LEU A 144 12.49 3.31 -1.62
N ALA A 145 13.44 3.81 -0.83
CA ALA A 145 13.42 3.61 0.62
C ALA A 145 12.16 4.24 1.25
N TYR A 146 11.78 5.43 0.77
CA TYR A 146 10.57 6.11 1.20
C TYR A 146 9.31 5.31 0.87
N ASP A 147 9.18 4.85 -0.37
CA ASP A 147 8.00 4.11 -0.83
C ASP A 147 7.90 2.74 -0.16
N PHE A 148 9.04 2.07 0.06
CA PHE A 148 9.10 0.80 0.78
C PHE A 148 8.70 0.96 2.26
N ALA A 149 9.24 1.97 2.96
CA ALA A 149 8.84 2.28 4.33
C ALA A 149 7.34 2.62 4.43
N SER A 150 6.83 3.37 3.45
CA SER A 150 5.40 3.72 3.37
C SER A 150 4.50 2.50 3.17
N LEU A 151 4.92 1.52 2.36
CA LEU A 151 4.20 0.25 2.21
C LEU A 151 4.08 -0.49 3.54
N LEU A 152 5.19 -0.65 4.28
CA LEU A 152 5.19 -1.35 5.56
C LEU A 152 4.28 -0.65 6.58
N VAL A 153 4.36 0.68 6.65
CA VAL A 153 3.50 1.48 7.55
C VAL A 153 2.03 1.38 7.14
N ALA A 154 1.73 1.47 5.84
CA ALA A 154 0.37 1.30 5.34
C ALA A 154 -0.20 -0.07 5.67
N PHE A 155 0.61 -1.13 5.58
CA PHE A 155 0.20 -2.47 5.98
C PHE A 155 -0.18 -2.52 7.48
N LEU A 156 0.64 -1.93 8.36
CA LEU A 156 0.34 -1.88 9.79
C LEU A 156 -0.96 -1.11 10.11
N LEU A 157 -1.27 -0.09 9.31
CA LEU A 157 -2.52 0.66 9.43
C LEU A 157 -3.72 -0.16 8.93
N ALA A 158 -3.60 -0.78 7.75
CA ALA A 158 -4.72 -1.44 7.08
C ALA A 158 -5.03 -2.84 7.61
N SER A 159 -4.02 -3.62 8.00
CA SER A 159 -4.18 -5.04 8.34
C SER A 159 -4.20 -5.28 9.84
N GLN A 160 -5.32 -5.83 10.33
CA GLN A 160 -5.49 -6.26 11.73
C GLN A 160 -5.56 -7.79 11.89
N SER A 161 -5.52 -8.54 10.78
CA SER A 161 -5.57 -10.02 10.81
C SER A 161 -4.25 -10.62 11.27
N GLY A 162 -4.32 -11.53 12.25
CA GLY A 162 -3.14 -12.22 12.80
C GLY A 162 -2.37 -13.01 11.74
N ASP A 163 -3.08 -13.79 10.92
CA ASP A 163 -2.47 -14.63 9.88
C ASP A 163 -1.79 -13.79 8.80
N SER A 164 -2.45 -12.71 8.35
CA SER A 164 -1.85 -11.78 7.37
C SER A 164 -0.61 -11.10 7.93
N GLN A 165 -0.65 -10.69 9.19
CA GLN A 165 0.49 -10.09 9.87
C GLN A 165 1.65 -11.08 10.04
N GLN A 166 1.37 -12.33 10.41
CA GLN A 166 2.39 -13.37 10.52
C GLN A 166 3.08 -13.61 9.17
N HIS A 167 2.29 -13.80 8.11
CA HIS A 167 2.84 -14.03 6.77
C HIS A 167 3.68 -12.84 6.28
N ALA A 168 3.23 -11.61 6.55
CA ALA A 168 3.99 -10.40 6.21
C ALA A 168 5.32 -10.30 6.99
N ALA A 169 5.32 -10.65 8.29
CA ALA A 169 6.53 -10.66 9.11
C ALA A 169 7.55 -11.71 8.62
N GLU A 170 7.07 -12.89 8.21
CA GLU A 170 7.89 -13.94 7.61
C GLU A 170 8.49 -13.48 6.28
N ALA A 171 7.69 -12.89 5.39
CA ALA A 171 8.14 -12.35 4.11
C ALA A 171 9.22 -11.26 4.29
N ALA A 172 9.01 -10.33 5.23
CA ALA A 172 9.98 -9.30 5.58
C ALA A 172 11.29 -9.91 6.10
N THR A 173 11.19 -10.90 6.99
CA THR A 173 12.36 -11.61 7.53
C THR A 173 13.14 -12.33 6.43
N GLN A 174 12.46 -12.99 5.50
CA GLN A 174 13.08 -13.67 4.37
C GLN A 174 13.80 -12.69 3.44
N LEU A 175 13.18 -11.56 3.11
CA LEU A 175 13.80 -10.51 2.30
C LEU A 175 15.06 -9.97 2.97
N SER A 176 14.98 -9.64 4.26
CA SER A 176 16.10 -9.16 5.07
C SER A 176 17.28 -10.14 5.08
N LYS A 177 17.01 -11.44 5.30
CA LYS A 177 18.01 -12.53 5.21
C LYS A 177 18.65 -12.61 3.82
N ARG A 178 17.85 -12.52 2.75
CA ARG A 178 18.34 -12.54 1.37
C ARG A 178 19.23 -11.34 1.08
N ILE A 179 18.87 -10.15 1.53
CA ILE A 179 19.71 -8.95 1.35
C ILE A 179 21.06 -9.14 2.05
N ARG A 180 21.07 -9.49 3.35
CA ARG A 180 22.31 -9.70 4.12
C ARG A 180 23.21 -10.77 3.52
N ARG A 181 22.64 -11.87 3.02
CA ARG A 181 23.42 -12.94 2.37
C ARG A 181 24.17 -12.43 1.14
N ASN A 182 23.55 -11.54 0.37
CA ASN A 182 24.04 -11.10 -0.94
C ASN A 182 24.72 -9.72 -0.93
N ILE A 183 24.57 -8.92 0.14
CA ILE A 183 25.12 -7.56 0.20
C ILE A 183 26.65 -7.56 0.03
N LYS A 184 27.31 -8.61 0.53
CA LYS A 184 28.75 -8.85 0.38
C LYS A 184 29.23 -8.97 -1.08
N PHE A 185 28.34 -9.15 -2.06
CA PHE A 185 28.74 -9.17 -3.48
C PHE A 185 28.85 -7.76 -4.07
N TYR A 186 28.25 -6.75 -3.44
CA TYR A 186 28.24 -5.36 -3.92
C TYR A 186 29.34 -4.48 -3.30
N VAL A 187 29.96 -4.96 -2.23
CA VAL A 187 31.04 -4.31 -1.47
C VAL A 187 32.45 -4.50 -2.06
N PRO A 188 32.87 -5.68 -2.59
CA PRO A 188 34.30 -5.97 -2.77
C PRO A 188 34.92 -5.45 -4.08
N LYS A 189 34.14 -5.03 -5.08
CA LYS A 189 34.68 -4.69 -6.42
C LYS A 189 34.18 -3.38 -7.04
N THR A 190 33.01 -2.92 -6.66
CA THR A 190 32.30 -1.80 -7.33
C THR A 190 31.96 -0.65 -6.40
N TYR A 191 32.48 -0.63 -5.16
CA TYR A 191 32.21 0.35 -4.08
C TYR A 191 30.99 1.22 -4.35
N CYS A 192 29.79 0.64 -4.14
CA CYS A 192 28.53 1.34 -4.37
C CYS A 192 27.91 1.68 -3.00
N PRO A 193 28.36 2.77 -2.34
CA PRO A 193 27.93 3.10 -0.98
C PRO A 193 26.44 3.43 -0.91
N GLU A 194 25.88 4.04 -1.97
CA GLU A 194 24.46 4.37 -2.04
C GLU A 194 23.58 3.14 -2.10
N LEU A 195 23.90 2.18 -2.97
CA LEU A 195 23.18 0.90 -3.05
C LEU A 195 23.32 0.12 -1.74
N THR A 196 24.51 0.09 -1.15
CA THR A 196 24.75 -0.59 0.12
C THR A 196 23.90 0.03 1.24
N ALA A 197 23.90 1.36 1.37
CA ALA A 197 23.09 2.07 2.36
C ALA A 197 21.58 1.86 2.15
N LEU A 198 21.13 1.80 0.89
CA LEU A 198 19.75 1.48 0.52
C LEU A 198 19.36 0.06 0.95
N LEU A 199 20.20 -0.93 0.63
CA LEU A 199 19.96 -2.33 1.01
C LEU A 199 19.97 -2.54 2.52
N VAL A 200 20.90 -1.89 3.25
CA VAL A 200 20.92 -1.88 4.72
C VAL A 200 19.64 -1.24 5.27
N THR A 201 19.19 -0.12 4.68
CA THR A 201 17.94 0.55 5.08
C THR A 201 16.73 -0.36 4.91
N ILE A 202 16.58 -1.01 3.75
CA ILE A 202 15.48 -1.96 3.50
C ILE A 202 15.53 -3.12 4.51
N SER A 203 16.72 -3.63 4.83
CA SER A 203 16.89 -4.71 5.80
C SER A 203 16.49 -4.29 7.22
N HIS A 204 16.88 -3.10 7.67
CA HIS A 204 16.44 -2.57 8.97
C HIS A 204 14.94 -2.31 9.03
N LEU A 205 14.34 -1.79 7.95
CA LEU A 205 12.90 -1.60 7.85
C LEU A 205 12.15 -2.95 7.95
N CYS A 206 12.63 -3.98 7.26
CA CYS A 206 12.07 -5.33 7.35
C CYS A 206 12.16 -5.91 8.77
N ASP A 207 13.32 -5.80 9.42
CA ASP A 207 13.51 -6.29 10.78
C ASP A 207 12.63 -5.53 11.77
N GLY A 208 12.60 -4.20 11.70
CA GLY A 208 11.75 -3.38 12.57
C GLY A 208 10.27 -3.71 12.41
N PHE A 209 9.82 -3.90 11.17
CA PHE A 209 8.46 -4.34 10.86
C PHE A 209 8.13 -5.73 11.40
N ALA A 210 8.99 -6.73 11.15
CA ALA A 210 8.78 -8.08 11.63
C ALA A 210 8.78 -8.14 13.17
N ASN A 211 9.74 -7.46 13.81
CA ASN A 211 9.81 -7.38 15.27
C ASN A 211 8.56 -6.72 15.85
N TYR A 212 8.13 -5.58 15.28
CA TYR A 212 6.90 -4.92 15.70
C TYR A 212 5.71 -5.87 15.60
N LEU A 213 5.58 -6.62 14.49
CA LEU A 213 4.53 -7.62 14.30
C LEU A 213 4.67 -8.88 15.17
N GLN A 214 5.78 -9.10 15.87
CA GLN A 214 5.93 -10.23 16.78
C GLN A 214 5.76 -9.82 18.24
N GLU A 215 5.73 -8.52 18.53
CA GLU A 215 5.50 -8.02 19.88
C GLU A 215 4.08 -8.33 20.36
N SER A 216 4.00 -9.07 21.47
CA SER A 216 2.75 -9.44 22.15
C SER A 216 2.09 -8.24 22.86
N SER A 217 2.85 -7.19 23.16
CA SER A 217 2.39 -5.95 23.82
C SER A 217 2.18 -4.80 22.83
N ARG A 218 1.74 -5.09 21.59
CA ARG A 218 1.52 -4.03 20.59
C ARG A 218 0.46 -3.03 21.06
N PRO A 219 0.71 -1.71 20.90
CA PRO A 219 -0.31 -0.71 21.17
C PRO A 219 -1.54 -0.94 20.29
N LYS A 220 -2.73 -1.10 20.88
CA LYS A 220 -4.01 -1.15 20.16
C LYS A 220 -4.56 0.24 19.82
N SER A 221 -3.69 1.25 19.83
CA SER A 221 -3.98 2.64 19.56
C SER A 221 -2.67 3.39 19.22
N GLY A 222 -2.79 4.58 18.64
CA GLY A 222 -1.63 5.43 18.35
C GLY A 222 -1.29 5.49 16.86
N THR A 223 -0.01 5.64 16.54
CA THR A 223 0.39 6.12 15.21
C THR A 223 0.39 5.08 14.10
N LEU A 224 0.53 3.81 14.48
CA LEU A 224 0.48 2.65 13.60
C LEU A 224 -0.84 1.89 13.72
N TYR A 225 -1.89 2.56 14.20
CA TYR A 225 -3.22 1.98 14.34
C TYR A 225 -4.22 2.77 13.49
N TYR A 226 -5.17 2.06 12.87
CA TYR A 226 -6.24 2.71 12.13
C TYR A 226 -7.13 3.49 13.09
N VAL A 227 -7.17 4.80 12.92
CA VAL A 227 -8.08 5.68 13.67
C VAL A 227 -8.74 6.60 12.66
N PRO A 228 -9.99 6.34 12.28
CA PRO A 228 -10.76 7.32 11.53
C PRO A 228 -10.99 8.54 12.41
N ARG A 229 -10.75 9.74 11.88
CA ARG A 229 -10.97 11.00 12.57
C ARG A 229 -12.14 11.72 11.92
N LYS A 230 -13.10 12.15 12.73
CA LYS A 230 -14.13 13.10 12.29
C LYS A 230 -13.46 14.44 11.98
N GLU A 231 -13.92 15.10 10.91
CA GLU A 231 -13.61 16.51 10.65
C GLU A 231 -14.17 17.43 11.75
#